data_AF-A0A2M8S7H0-F1
#
_entry.id   AF-A0A2M8S7H0-F1
#
_cell.length_a   1.000
_cell.length_b   1.000
_cell.length_c   1.000
_cell.angle_alpha   90.00
_cell.angle_beta   90.00
_cell.angle_gamma   90.00
#
_symmetry.space_group_name_H-M   'P 1'
#
loop_
_entity.id
_entity.type
_entity.pdbx_description
1 polymer ?
#
loop_
_entity_poly.entity_id
_entity_poly.type
_entity_poly.pdbx_seq_one_letter_code
_entity_poly.pdbx_strand_id
1 'polypeptide(L)' 'MNTLHVRSVPDDLYQRLQQLAQTRNRSLSAQVVMMLAQSLEEEERRRNQAQALTSIRLRRFTPPANSLSSLDLLREDRKR' A
#
# COMPACT_ATOMS: atom_id res chain seq x y z
N MET A 1 20.94 7.47 19.62
CA MET A 1 19.91 8.39 19.12
C MET A 1 20.42 8.95 17.81
N ASN A 2 19.66 8.81 16.74
CA ASN A 2 20.06 9.27 15.41
C ASN A 2 19.25 10.54 15.12
N THR A 3 19.94 11.66 14.90
CA THR A 3 19.30 12.94 14.61
C THR A 3 19.31 13.17 13.10
N LEU A 4 18.13 13.31 12.51
CA LEU A 4 17.97 13.69 11.11
C LEU A 4 17.83 15.21 11.01
N HIS A 5 18.76 15.86 10.31
CA HIS A 5 18.68 17.28 9.99
C HIS A 5 18.22 17.47 8.55
N VAL A 6 17.06 18.09 8.36
CA VAL A 6 16.56 18.47 7.04
C VAL A 6 16.81 19.96 6.85
N ARG A 7 17.53 20.33 5.77
CA ARG A 7 17.80 21.72 5.40
C ARG A 7 16.92 22.14 4.25
N SER A 8 16.66 23.44 4.16
CA SER A 8 15.91 24.06 3.06
C SER A 8 14.51 23.47 2.87
N VAL A 9 13.78 23.30 3.97
CA VAL A 9 12.35 22.93 3.92
C VAL A 9 11.57 24.13 3.38
N PRO A 10 10.80 23.96 2.29
CA PRO A 10 9.92 25.01 1.79
C PRO A 10 8.95 25.51 2.87
N ASP A 11 8.75 26.83 2.94
CA ASP A 11 7.93 27.45 3.98
C ASP A 11 6.48 26.91 3.99
N ASP A 12 5.92 26.67 2.80
CA ASP A 12 4.59 26.11 2.62
C ASP A 12 4.49 24.68 3.19
N LEU A 13 5.51 23.85 2.95
CA LEU A 13 5.57 22.50 3.50
C LEU A 13 5.70 22.53 5.03
N TYR A 14 6.54 23.43 5.55
CA TYR A 14 6.70 23.60 6.99
C TYR A 14 5.38 24.00 7.66
N GLN A 15 4.65 24.97 7.08
CA GLN A 15 3.35 25.41 7.59
C GLN A 15 2.32 24.28 7.58
N ARG A 16 2.25 23.49 6.50
CA ARG A 16 1.35 22.33 6.41
C ARG A 16 1.66 21.28 7.48
N LEU A 17 2.94 20.98 7.70
CA LEU A 17 3.36 20.03 8.74
C LEU A 17 3.00 20.56 10.14
N GLN A 18 3.18 21.86 10.38
CA GLN A 18 2.83 22.50 11.65
C GLN A 18 1.33 22.47 11.92
N GLN A 19 0.50 22.82 10.93
CA GLN A 19 -0.96 22.73 11.04
C GLN A 19 -1.41 21.30 11.34
N LEU A 20 -0.89 20.32 10.60
CA LEU A 20 -1.23 18.91 10.80
C LEU A 20 -0.83 18.43 12.21
N ALA A 21 0.33 18.87 12.71
CA ALA A 21 0.80 18.54 14.06
C ALA A 21 -0.13 19.13 15.12
N GLN A 22 -0.57 20.39 14.95
CA GLN A 22 -1.53 21.05 15.84
C GLN A 22 -2.89 20.33 15.84
N THR A 23 -3.45 20.01 14.67
CA THR A 23 -4.73 19.27 14.56
C THR A 23 -4.67 17.92 15.27
N ARG A 24 -3.49 17.28 15.29
CA ARG A 24 -3.27 15.99 15.94
C ARG A 24 -2.76 16.09 17.38
N ASN A 25 -2.68 17.30 17.95
CA ASN A 25 -2.17 17.56 19.30
C ASN A 25 -0.78 16.93 19.54
N ARG A 26 0.13 17.07 18.58
CA ARG A 26 1.49 16.52 18.63
C ARG A 26 2.53 17.58 18.37
N SER A 27 3.75 17.35 18.87
CA SER A 27 4.89 18.16 18.47
C SER A 27 5.22 17.94 16.99
N LEU A 28 5.81 18.95 16.35
CA LEU A 28 6.21 18.88 14.94
C LEU A 28 7.14 17.68 14.69
N SER A 29 8.15 17.50 15.54
CA SER A 29 9.10 16.39 15.43
C SER A 29 8.40 15.03 15.54
N ALA A 30 7.47 14.87 16.48
CA ALA A 30 6.71 13.62 16.60
C ALA A 30 5.83 13.38 15.38
N GLN A 31 5.21 14.42 14.83
CA GLN A 31 4.40 14.31 13.61
C GLN A 31 5.24 13.93 12.39
N VAL A 32 6.43 14.49 12.23
CA VAL A 32 7.36 14.14 11.15
C VAL A 32 7.82 12.69 11.26
N VAL A 33 8.22 12.24 12.46
CA VAL A 33 8.64 10.84 12.67
C VAL A 33 7.52 9.86 12.32
N MET A 34 6.29 10.15 12.76
CA MET A 34 5.10 9.37 12.41
C MET A 34 4.88 9.28 10.89
N MET A 35 4.98 10.40 10.17
CA MET A 35 4.79 10.42 8.72
C MET A 35 5.88 9.64 7.99
N LEU A 36 7.13 9.74 8.45
CA LEU A 36 8.23 8.94 7.91
C LEU A 36 7.98 7.44 8.11
N ALA A 37 7.59 7.03 9.32
CA ALA A 37 7.27 5.63 9.60
C ALA A 37 6.13 5.11 8.71
N GLN A 38 5.02 5.86 8.62
CA GLN A 38 3.88 5.50 7.78
C GLN A 38 4.29 5.40 6.29
N SER A 39 5.12 6.32 5.80
CA SER A 39 5.57 6.30 4.41
C SER A 39 6.40 5.06 4.07
N LEU A 40 7.20 4.56 5.02
CA LEU A 40 7.98 3.33 4.87
C LEU A 40 7.06 2.11 4.82
N GLU A 41 6.08 2.02 5.72
CA GLU A 41 5.09 0.94 5.72
C GLU A 41 4.25 0.92 4.43
N GLU A 42 3.87 2.09 3.92
CA GLU A 42 3.12 2.21 2.66
C GLU A 42 3.96 1.80 1.44
N GLU A 43 5.25 2.13 1.45
CA GLU A 43 6.19 1.71 0.40
C GLU A 43 6.40 0.20 0.41
N GLU A 44 6.60 -0.40 1.59
CA GLU A 44 6.71 -1.86 1.75
C GLU A 44 5.42 -2.57 1.30
N ARG A 45 4.26 -2.05 1.72
CA ARG A 45 2.95 -2.59 1.32
C ARG A 45 2.77 -2.55 -0.19
N ARG A 46 3.14 -1.44 -0.84
CA ARG A 46 3.07 -1.31 -2.31
C ARG A 46 3.97 -2.33 -3.01
N ARG A 47 5.20 -2.52 -2.53
CA ARG A 47 6.10 -3.54 -3.08
C ARG A 47 5.55 -4.95 -2.93
N ASN A 48 5.04 -5.30 -1.75
CA ASN A 48 4.46 -6.62 -1.49
C ASN A 48 3.22 -6.88 -2.36
N GLN A 49 2.35 -5.88 -2.53
CA GLN A 49 1.21 -5.98 -3.44
C GLN A 49 1.65 -6.21 -4.90
N ALA A 50 2.65 -5.46 -5.38
CA ALA A 50 3.17 -5.62 -6.74
C ALA A 50 3.77 -7.03 -6.95
N GLN A 51 4.48 -7.56 -5.96
CA GLN A 51 5.01 -8.93 -6.00
C GLN A 51 3.88 -9.98 -6.01
N ALA A 52 2.85 -9.80 -5.18
CA ALA A 52 1.70 -10.71 -5.15
C ALA A 52 0.95 -10.72 -6.49
N LEU A 53 0.68 -9.56 -7.08
CA LEU A 53 0.02 -9.47 -8.39
C LEU A 53 0.87 -10.10 -9.49
N THR A 54 2.19 -9.92 -9.43
CA THR A 54 3.12 -10.54 -10.38
C THR A 54 3.10 -12.06 -10.25
N SER A 55 3.12 -12.61 -9.02
CA SER A 55 3.09 -14.05 -8.80
C SER A 55 1.76 -14.68 -9.23
N ILE A 56 0.63 -14.01 -8.97
CA ILE A 56 -0.69 -14.40 -9.48
C ILE A 56 -0.68 -14.44 -11.00
N ARG A 57 -0.14 -13.40 -11.65
CA ARG A 57 -0.06 -13.33 -13.12
C ARG A 57 0.76 -14.48 -13.71
N LEU A 58 1.91 -14.80 -13.11
CA LEU A 58 2.80 -15.86 -13.60
C LEU A 58 2.20 -17.26 -13.39
N ARG A 59 1.45 -17.47 -12.31
CA ARG A 59 0.83 -18.76 -11.96
C ARG A 59 -0.60 -18.91 -12.47
N ARG A 60 -1.11 -17.92 -13.22
CA ARG A 60 -2.50 -17.94 -13.69
C ARG A 60 -2.69 -19.06 -14.70
N PHE A 61 -3.40 -20.10 -14.29
CA PHE A 61 -3.88 -21.11 -15.22
C PHE A 61 -4.86 -20.46 -16.19
N THR A 62 -4.59 -20.62 -17.49
CA THR A 62 -5.52 -20.21 -18.55
C THR A 62 -6.10 -21.48 -19.14
N PRO A 63 -7.39 -21.75 -18.94
CA PRO A 63 -7.98 -22.96 -19.50
C PRO A 63 -7.97 -22.87 -21.05
N PRO A 64 -7.83 -24.00 -21.75
CA PRO A 64 -7.85 -24.03 -23.20
C PRO A 64 -9.20 -23.51 -23.74
N ALA A 65 -9.22 -22.95 -24.96
CA ALA A 65 -10.39 -22.27 -25.52
C ALA A 65 -11.70 -23.10 -25.55
N ASN A 66 -11.58 -24.43 -25.56
CA ASN A 66 -12.71 -25.37 -25.56
C ASN A 66 -13.14 -25.83 -24.16
N SER A 67 -12.63 -25.22 -23.09
CA SER A 67 -13.04 -25.54 -21.73
C SER A 67 -14.47 -25.08 -21.45
N LEU A 68 -15.23 -25.90 -20.74
CA LEU A 68 -16.53 -25.51 -20.20
C LEU A 68 -16.39 -24.30 -19.28
N SER A 69 -17.41 -23.44 -19.27
CA SER A 69 -17.47 -22.32 -18.35
C SER A 69 -17.43 -22.80 -16.90
N SER A 70 -16.72 -22.07 -16.03
CA SER A 70 -16.70 -22.37 -14.59
C SER A 70 -18.11 -22.42 -13.99
N LEU A 71 -19.05 -21.66 -14.55
CA LEU A 71 -20.46 -21.67 -14.16
C LEU A 71 -21.13 -23.02 -14.44
N ASP A 72 -20.83 -23.62 -15.58
CA ASP A 72 -21.44 -24.88 -16.02
C ASP A 72 -20.92 -26.05 -15.18
N LEU A 73 -19.62 -26.04 -14.88
CA LEU A 73 -19.00 -27.02 -13.96
C LEU A 73 -19.62 -26.96 -12.55
N LEU A 74 -19.85 -25.76 -12.01
CA LEU A 74 -20.50 -25.59 -10.70
C LEU A 74 -21.96 -26.05 -10.69
N ARG A 75 -22.68 -25.91 -11.81
CA ARG A 75 -24.06 -26.40 -11.93
C ARG A 75 -24.13 -27.91 -12.01
N GLU A 76 -23.16 -28.55 -12.68
CA GLU A 76 -23.06 -30.00 -12.75
C GLU A 76 -22.77 -30.59 -11.36
N ASP A 77 -21.81 -30.01 -10.63
CA ASP A 77 -21.44 -30.48 -9.30
C ASP A 77 -22.60 -30.40 -8.28
N ARG A 78 -23.41 -29.34 -8.34
CA ARG A 78 -24.61 -29.19 -7.48
C ARG A 78 -25.75 -30.14 -7.79
N LYS A 79 -25.72 -30.82 -8.95
CA LYS A 79 -26.73 -31.80 -9.35
C LYS A 79 -26.34 -33.23 -8.97
N ARG A 80 -25.14 -33.44 -8.41
CA ARG A 80 -24.71 -34.73 -7.85
C ARG A 80 -25.22 -34.96 -6.43
#